data_AF-A0A3B1C564-F1
#
_entry.id   AF-A0A3B1C564-F1
#
_cell.length_a   1.000
_cell.length_b   1.000
_cell.length_c   1.000
_cell.angle_alpha   90.00
_cell.angle_beta   90.00
_cell.angle_gamma   90.00
#
_symmetry.space_group_name_H-M   'P 1'
#
loop_
_entity.id
_entity.type
_entity.pdbx_description
1 polymer ?
#
loop_
_entity_poly.entity_id
_entity_poly.type
_entity_poly.pdbx_seq_one_letter_code
_entity_poly.pdbx_strand_id
1 'polypeptide(L)'
;ANFAKELSSKGYNAFVSLSFVPGKGYWHRVIVDRFKSKIAASRLAKEVRRLGISRYSHVLKLPFAVKVGEAFSMDKISTRKKELADRGVSAYALAANSKSSNGAPVANTYVGAFRTEKGALEAVKRLKATGLKYEVVKP
;
A
#
# COMPACT_ATOMS: atom_id res chain seq x y z
N ALA A 1 11.69 12.46 11.38
CA ALA A 1 10.95 11.31 11.94
C ALA A 1 9.54 11.66 12.48
N ASN A 2 9.25 12.92 12.86
CA ASN A 2 7.95 13.27 13.47
C ASN A 2 6.73 13.31 12.53
N PHE A 3 6.89 13.58 11.24
CA PHE A 3 5.74 13.80 10.35
C PHE A 3 4.88 12.53 10.11
N ALA A 4 5.50 11.36 9.92
CA ALA A 4 4.75 10.12 9.77
C ALA A 4 3.90 9.84 11.03
N LYS A 5 4.47 10.05 12.22
CA LYS A 5 3.78 9.88 13.50
C LYS A 5 2.62 10.86 13.67
N GLU A 6 2.81 12.12 13.29
CA GLU A 6 1.76 13.15 13.33
C GLU A 6 0.59 12.76 12.40
N LEU A 7 0.86 12.32 11.18
CA LEU A 7 -0.17 11.85 10.26
C LEU A 7 -0.88 10.61 10.80
N SER A 8 -0.15 9.67 11.39
CA SER A 8 -0.74 8.51 12.06
C SER A 8 -1.66 8.90 13.21
N SER A 9 -1.32 9.90 14.03
CA SER A 9 -2.22 10.39 15.09
C SER A 9 -3.50 11.04 14.56
N LYS A 10 -3.50 11.48 13.29
CA LYS A 10 -4.67 12.02 12.58
C LYS A 10 -5.46 10.94 11.82
N GLY A 11 -5.12 9.67 12.02
CA GLY A 11 -5.80 8.52 11.41
C GLY A 11 -5.30 8.12 10.03
N TYR A 12 -4.27 8.78 9.48
CA TYR A 12 -3.70 8.37 8.19
C TYR A 12 -2.76 7.17 8.34
N ASN A 13 -2.81 6.24 7.40
CA ASN A 13 -1.76 5.25 7.26
C ASN A 13 -0.50 5.89 6.65
N ALA A 14 0.44 6.31 7.50
CA ALA A 14 1.67 6.98 7.08
C ALA A 14 2.91 6.19 7.52
N PHE A 15 3.86 6.00 6.60
CA PHE A 15 5.10 5.28 6.88
C PHE A 15 6.29 5.86 6.11
N VAL A 16 7.49 5.62 6.64
CA VAL A 16 8.74 6.09 6.04
C VAL A 16 9.29 5.01 5.09
N SER A 17 9.74 5.43 3.92
CA SER A 17 10.41 4.60 2.92
C SER A 17 11.72 5.25 2.51
N LEU A 18 12.82 4.50 2.58
CA LEU A 18 14.12 4.95 2.07
C LEU A 18 14.14 4.83 0.55
N SER A 19 14.59 5.89 -0.13
CA SER A 19 14.66 5.94 -1.58
C SER A 19 15.94 6.62 -2.04
N PHE A 20 16.62 6.07 -3.02
CA PHE A 20 17.74 6.75 -3.66
C PHE A 20 17.23 7.73 -4.71
N VAL A 21 17.76 8.94 -4.71
CA VAL A 21 17.48 9.99 -5.70
C VAL A 21 18.79 10.27 -6.45
N PRO A 22 18.85 10.00 -7.77
CA PRO A 22 20.05 10.27 -8.57
C PRO A 22 20.53 11.71 -8.37
N GLY A 23 21.84 11.87 -8.11
CA GLY A 23 22.46 13.17 -7.82
C GLY A 23 22.14 13.79 -6.46
N LYS A 24 21.29 13.17 -5.62
CA LYS A 24 20.89 13.70 -4.30
C LYS A 24 21.03 12.69 -3.15
N GLY A 25 21.49 11.47 -3.43
CA GLY A 25 21.72 10.45 -2.41
C GLY A 25 20.43 9.79 -1.88
N TYR A 26 20.48 9.27 -0.66
CA TYR A 26 19.35 8.60 -0.03
C TYR A 26 18.42 9.59 0.68
N TRP A 27 17.13 9.43 0.44
CA TRP A 27 16.06 10.28 0.95
C TRP A 27 15.01 9.42 1.65
N HIS A 28 14.61 9.87 2.84
CA HIS A 28 13.45 9.32 3.54
C HIS A 28 12.18 9.99 3.01
N ARG A 29 11.35 9.21 2.33
CA ARG A 29 10.03 9.64 1.87
C ARG A 29 8.98 9.18 2.86
N VAL A 30 8.01 10.05 3.16
CA VAL A 30 6.80 9.65 3.89
C VAL A 30 5.73 9.33 2.85
N ILE A 31 5.29 8.07 2.82
CA ILE A 31 4.16 7.63 2.02
C ILE A 31 2.91 7.72 2.89
N VAL A 32 1.85 8.33 2.34
CA VAL A 32 0.64 8.63 3.10
C VAL A 32 -0.55 8.06 2.34
N ASP A 33 -1.15 7.04 2.93
CA ASP A 33 -2.44 6.44 2.59
C ASP A 33 -2.62 6.05 1.11
N ARG A 34 -3.80 5.47 0.82
CA ARG A 34 -4.31 5.22 -0.51
C ARG A 34 -5.62 6.00 -0.65
N PHE A 35 -5.64 6.93 -1.58
CA PHE A 35 -6.83 7.75 -1.82
C PHE A 35 -7.69 7.16 -2.91
N LYS A 36 -9.01 7.13 -2.70
CA LYS A 36 -10.00 6.74 -3.72
C LYS A 36 -9.99 7.65 -4.96
N SER A 37 -9.49 8.87 -4.84
CA SER A 37 -9.41 9.81 -5.96
C SER A 37 -8.15 10.68 -5.93
N LYS A 38 -7.72 11.12 -7.11
CA LYS A 38 -6.63 12.10 -7.27
C LYS A 38 -6.96 13.41 -6.55
N ILE A 39 -8.22 13.82 -6.51
CA ILE A 39 -8.67 15.06 -5.86
C ILE A 39 -8.41 14.98 -4.35
N ALA A 40 -8.82 13.89 -3.69
CA ALA A 40 -8.58 13.69 -2.26
C ALA A 40 -7.08 13.68 -1.92
N ALA A 41 -6.28 12.93 -2.70
CA ALA A 41 -4.82 12.93 -2.53
C ALA A 41 -4.20 14.33 -2.71
N SER A 42 -4.71 15.09 -3.70
CA SER A 42 -4.22 16.43 -3.99
C SER A 42 -4.58 17.43 -2.90
N ARG A 43 -5.75 17.27 -2.26
CA ARG A 43 -6.16 18.09 -1.12
C ARG A 43 -5.18 17.92 0.05
N LEU A 44 -4.86 16.68 0.43
CA LEU A 44 -3.87 16.44 1.47
C LEU A 44 -2.49 16.96 1.08
N ALA A 45 -2.04 16.72 -0.15
CA ALA A 45 -0.74 17.20 -0.61
C ALA A 45 -0.63 18.75 -0.54
N LYS A 46 -1.71 19.48 -0.86
CA LYS A 46 -1.79 20.94 -0.72
C LYS A 46 -1.77 21.36 0.74
N GLU A 47 -2.51 20.67 1.60
CA GLU A 47 -2.57 20.97 3.04
C GLU A 47 -1.21 20.78 3.72
N VAL A 48 -0.50 19.70 3.42
CA VAL A 48 0.86 19.44 3.92
C VAL A 48 1.83 20.58 3.56
N ARG A 49 1.70 21.15 2.34
CA ARG A 49 2.49 22.32 1.94
C ARG A 49 2.06 23.58 2.67
N ARG A 50 0.75 23.83 2.76
CA ARG A 50 0.17 25.00 3.44
C ARG A 50 0.57 25.07 4.90
N LEU A 51 0.62 23.93 5.59
CA LEU A 51 1.04 23.81 6.99
C LEU A 51 2.56 23.90 7.17
N GLY A 52 3.34 24.07 6.09
CA GLY A 52 4.80 24.17 6.16
C GLY A 52 5.51 22.85 6.49
N ILE A 53 4.77 21.74 6.55
CA ILE A 53 5.31 20.45 7.02
C ILE A 53 6.30 19.86 6.00
N SER A 54 6.04 20.05 4.71
CA SER A 54 7.01 19.73 3.66
C SER A 54 6.88 20.68 2.50
N ARG A 55 8.03 21.13 1.98
CA ARG A 55 8.13 21.86 0.71
C ARG A 55 7.93 20.94 -0.49
N TYR A 56 8.04 19.62 -0.30
CA TYR A 56 7.92 18.61 -1.34
C TYR A 56 6.80 17.62 -1.00
N SER A 57 5.72 17.64 -1.78
CA SER A 57 4.64 16.65 -1.69
C SER A 57 4.05 16.39 -3.07
N HIS A 58 3.89 15.13 -3.44
CA HIS A 58 3.40 14.73 -4.76
C HIS A 58 2.44 13.55 -4.65
N VAL A 59 1.41 13.56 -5.51
CA VAL A 59 0.48 12.45 -5.65
C VAL A 59 1.11 11.38 -6.53
N LEU A 60 1.27 10.17 -6.00
CA LEU A 60 1.77 9.03 -6.76
C LEU A 60 0.59 8.30 -7.42
N LYS A 61 0.64 8.15 -8.75
CA LYS A 61 -0.28 7.27 -9.50
C LYS A 61 0.35 5.89 -9.60
N LEU A 62 -0.08 4.98 -8.73
CA LEU A 62 0.39 3.58 -8.64
C LEU A 62 -0.81 2.63 -8.81
N PRO A 63 -1.35 2.49 -10.03
CA PRO A 63 -2.64 1.85 -10.23
C PRO A 63 -2.58 0.32 -10.16
N PHE A 64 -1.40 -0.29 -10.16
CA PHE A 64 -1.26 -1.74 -10.14
C PHE A 64 -0.82 -2.24 -8.77
N ALA A 65 -1.30 -3.40 -8.37
CA ALA A 65 -0.83 -4.14 -7.19
C ALA A 65 -0.83 -5.64 -7.49
N VAL A 66 -0.16 -6.41 -6.64
CA VAL A 66 -0.20 -7.87 -6.72
C VAL A 66 -1.18 -8.40 -5.66
N LYS A 67 -2.34 -8.89 -6.07
CA LYS A 67 -3.27 -9.61 -5.20
C LYS A 67 -2.68 -10.97 -4.81
N VAL A 68 -2.85 -11.34 -3.54
CA VAL A 68 -2.31 -12.57 -2.96
C VAL A 68 -3.44 -13.51 -2.59
N GLY A 69 -3.56 -14.60 -3.33
CA GLY A 69 -4.56 -15.64 -3.11
C GLY A 69 -6.00 -15.12 -3.14
N GLU A 70 -6.83 -15.78 -2.35
CA GLU A 70 -8.26 -15.48 -2.23
C GLU A 70 -8.55 -14.46 -1.13
N ALA A 71 -9.78 -13.96 -1.09
CA ALA A 71 -10.22 -13.07 -0.04
C ALA A 71 -10.39 -13.84 1.29
N PHE A 72 -10.08 -13.20 2.40
CA PHE A 72 -10.25 -13.76 3.74
C PHE A 72 -11.31 -12.96 4.50
N SER A 73 -12.00 -13.62 5.42
CA SER A 73 -12.88 -12.94 6.37
C SER A 73 -12.11 -11.87 7.15
N MET A 74 -12.75 -10.73 7.39
CA MET A 74 -12.09 -9.55 7.98
C MET A 74 -11.44 -9.84 9.34
N ASP A 75 -12.03 -10.72 10.15
CA ASP A 75 -11.49 -11.19 11.44
C ASP A 75 -10.16 -11.95 11.30
N LYS A 76 -9.91 -12.59 10.16
CA LYS A 76 -8.69 -13.39 9.90
C LYS A 76 -7.57 -12.60 9.20
N ILE A 77 -7.81 -11.33 8.86
CA ILE A 77 -6.84 -10.54 8.08
C ILE A 77 -5.55 -10.26 8.84
N SER A 78 -5.61 -10.05 10.15
CA SER A 78 -4.40 -9.83 10.97
C SER A 78 -3.49 -11.07 10.95
N THR A 79 -4.06 -12.25 11.18
CA THR A 79 -3.36 -13.54 11.09
C THR A 79 -2.79 -13.75 9.70
N ARG A 80 -3.58 -13.50 8.65
CA ARG A 80 -3.10 -13.64 7.27
C ARG A 80 -1.92 -12.72 6.96
N LYS A 81 -1.95 -11.47 7.41
CA LYS A 81 -0.82 -10.53 7.24
C LYS A 81 0.42 -11.01 7.98
N LYS A 82 0.25 -11.60 9.17
CA LYS A 82 1.36 -12.18 9.94
C LYS A 82 1.99 -13.35 9.21
N GLU A 83 1.20 -14.30 8.71
CA GLU A 83 1.71 -15.43 7.89
C GLU A 83 2.50 -14.98 6.67
N LEU A 84 2.02 -13.92 5.99
CA LEU A 84 2.74 -13.35 4.84
C LEU A 84 4.05 -12.70 5.28
N ALA A 85 4.04 -11.96 6.39
CA ALA A 85 5.24 -11.35 6.94
C ALA A 85 6.29 -12.39 7.36
N ASP A 86 5.88 -13.49 7.98
CA ASP A 86 6.75 -14.61 8.37
C ASP A 86 7.39 -15.30 7.13
N ARG A 87 6.80 -15.12 5.94
CA ARG A 87 7.36 -15.54 4.63
C ARG A 87 8.14 -14.42 3.91
N GLY A 88 8.44 -13.31 4.59
CA GLY A 88 9.12 -12.15 4.00
C GLY A 88 8.25 -11.28 3.08
N VAL A 89 6.92 -11.44 3.12
CA VAL A 89 5.98 -10.72 2.26
C VAL A 89 5.24 -9.63 3.05
N SER A 90 5.60 -8.38 2.81
CA SER A 90 4.89 -7.23 3.38
C SER A 90 3.60 -6.94 2.59
N ALA A 91 2.45 -7.31 3.17
CA ALA A 91 1.13 -7.16 2.55
C ALA A 91 0.24 -6.13 3.27
N TYR A 92 -0.71 -5.55 2.52
CA TYR A 92 -1.82 -4.76 3.04
C TYR A 92 -3.15 -5.37 2.59
N ALA A 93 -4.26 -5.03 3.27
CA ALA A 93 -5.58 -5.55 2.95
C ALA A 93 -6.54 -4.42 2.59
N LEU A 94 -7.46 -4.68 1.66
CA LEU A 94 -8.59 -3.80 1.36
C LEU A 94 -9.88 -4.63 1.38
N ALA A 95 -10.96 -4.04 1.89
CA ALA A 95 -12.29 -4.65 1.83
C ALA A 95 -12.63 -5.03 0.38
N ALA A 96 -13.15 -6.23 0.20
CA ALA A 96 -13.64 -6.69 -1.09
C ALA A 96 -15.11 -6.28 -1.26
N ASN A 97 -15.56 -6.17 -2.51
CA ASN A 97 -16.98 -5.96 -2.82
C ASN A 97 -17.80 -7.25 -2.64
N SER A 98 -17.14 -8.40 -2.49
CA SER A 98 -17.76 -9.69 -2.23
C SER A 98 -18.01 -9.91 -0.73
N LYS A 99 -18.89 -10.86 -0.42
CA LYS A 99 -19.09 -11.40 0.93
C LYS A 99 -18.69 -12.88 0.96
N SER A 100 -18.41 -13.40 2.13
CA SER A 100 -18.29 -14.85 2.33
C SER A 100 -19.65 -15.55 2.15
N SER A 101 -19.64 -16.88 2.13
CA SER A 101 -20.84 -17.72 2.04
C SER A 101 -21.87 -17.44 3.13
N ASN A 102 -21.43 -17.03 4.33
CA ASN A 102 -22.30 -16.64 5.44
C ASN A 102 -22.63 -15.14 5.49
N GLY A 103 -22.32 -14.38 4.42
CA GLY A 103 -22.65 -12.95 4.31
C GLY A 103 -21.72 -12.00 5.05
N ALA A 104 -20.65 -12.49 5.69
CA ALA A 104 -19.69 -11.66 6.39
C ALA A 104 -18.77 -10.87 5.42
N PRO A 105 -18.25 -9.69 5.83
CA PRO A 105 -17.30 -8.94 5.03
C PRO A 105 -15.98 -9.69 4.86
N VAL A 106 -15.44 -9.66 3.64
CA VAL A 106 -14.10 -10.22 3.34
C VAL A 106 -13.18 -9.12 2.81
N ALA A 107 -11.88 -9.37 2.86
CA ALA A 107 -10.85 -8.49 2.31
C ALA A 107 -9.85 -9.26 1.46
N ASN A 108 -9.36 -8.58 0.43
CA ASN A 108 -8.27 -9.04 -0.39
C ASN A 108 -6.94 -8.53 0.17
N THR A 109 -5.93 -9.40 0.21
CA THR A 109 -4.54 -9.03 0.51
C THR A 109 -3.76 -8.69 -0.75
N TYR A 110 -2.91 -7.69 -0.67
CA TYR A 110 -2.13 -7.17 -1.77
C TYR A 110 -0.69 -6.87 -1.36
N VAL A 111 0.21 -6.93 -2.33
CA VAL A 111 1.63 -6.60 -2.19
C VAL A 111 2.01 -5.50 -3.17
N GLY A 112 2.71 -4.50 -2.64
CA GLY A 112 3.26 -3.39 -3.41
C GLY A 112 2.20 -2.46 -4.04
N ALA A 113 2.71 -1.41 -4.68
CA ALA A 113 1.92 -0.51 -5.49
C ALA A 113 2.82 -0.03 -6.63
N PHE A 114 2.43 -0.31 -7.86
CA PHE A 114 3.28 -0.19 -9.04
C PHE A 114 2.66 0.79 -10.04
N ARG A 115 3.53 1.55 -10.69
CA ARG A 115 3.15 2.48 -11.76
C ARG A 115 2.71 1.74 -13.02
N THR A 116 3.34 0.61 -13.31
CA THR A 116 3.14 -0.16 -14.54
C THR A 116 2.84 -1.62 -14.20
N GLU A 117 2.07 -2.26 -15.07
CA GLU A 117 1.76 -3.69 -14.99
C GLU A 117 3.03 -4.55 -15.05
N LYS A 118 3.94 -4.23 -15.97
CA LYS A 118 5.26 -4.88 -16.07
C LYS A 118 6.02 -4.86 -14.75
N GLY A 119 6.01 -3.74 -14.03
CA GLY A 119 6.65 -3.65 -12.72
C GLY A 119 6.02 -4.58 -11.68
N ALA A 120 4.69 -4.72 -11.69
CA ALA A 120 3.98 -5.67 -10.83
C ALA A 120 4.28 -7.12 -11.23
N LEU A 121 4.36 -7.44 -12.52
CA LEU A 121 4.73 -8.77 -13.02
C LEU A 121 6.15 -9.18 -12.61
N GLU A 122 7.12 -8.26 -12.64
CA GLU A 122 8.46 -8.53 -12.12
C GLU A 122 8.45 -8.82 -10.60
N ALA A 123 7.58 -8.15 -9.85
CA ALA A 123 7.41 -8.47 -8.44
C ALA A 123 6.80 -9.87 -8.24
N VAL A 124 5.83 -10.28 -9.07
CA VAL A 124 5.26 -11.63 -9.04
C VAL A 124 6.34 -12.69 -9.23
N LYS A 125 7.28 -12.50 -10.18
CA LYS A 125 8.38 -13.46 -10.39
C LYS A 125 9.20 -13.71 -9.13
N ARG A 126 9.46 -12.66 -8.34
CA ARG A 126 10.19 -12.76 -7.06
C ARG A 126 9.35 -13.41 -5.97
N LEU A 127 8.04 -13.18 -5.98
CA LEU A 127 7.10 -13.71 -4.99
C LEU A 127 6.76 -15.20 -5.22
N LYS A 128 6.92 -15.74 -6.43
CA LYS A 128 6.57 -17.15 -6.74
C LYS A 128 7.23 -18.18 -5.82
N ALA A 129 8.41 -17.88 -5.27
CA ALA A 129 9.13 -18.76 -4.34
C ALA A 129 8.34 -19.06 -3.04
N THR A 130 7.28 -18.31 -2.72
CA THR A 130 6.47 -18.52 -1.50
C THR A 130 5.40 -19.61 -1.64
N GLY A 131 5.19 -20.16 -2.85
CA GLY A 131 4.16 -21.15 -3.15
C GLY A 131 2.72 -20.60 -3.15
N LEU A 132 2.53 -19.28 -3.12
CA LEU A 132 1.21 -18.64 -3.13
C LEU A 132 0.76 -18.26 -4.55
N LYS A 133 -0.56 -18.17 -4.75
CA LYS A 133 -1.15 -17.62 -5.98
C LYS A 133 -1.06 -16.10 -5.97
N TYR A 134 -0.59 -15.52 -7.07
CA TYR A 134 -0.42 -14.08 -7.23
C TYR A 134 -1.04 -13.61 -8.55
N GLU A 135 -1.71 -12.46 -8.50
CA GLU A 135 -2.39 -11.86 -9.66
C GLU A 135 -2.12 -10.36 -9.71
N VAL A 136 -1.78 -9.83 -10.88
CA VAL A 136 -1.63 -8.38 -11.07
C VAL A 136 -3.01 -7.76 -11.32
N VAL A 137 -3.38 -6.79 -10.50
CA VAL A 137 -4.72 -6.17 -10.55
C VAL A 137 -4.66 -4.66 -10.38
N LYS A 138 -5.78 -3.99 -10.65
CA LYS A 138 -6.04 -2.59 -10.28
C LYS A 138 -7.02 -2.58 -9.10
N PRO A 139 -6.51 -2.50 -7.85
CA PRO A 139 -7.29 -2.66 -6.62
C PRO A 139 -8.14 -1.44 -6.26
#